data_AF-A0A2X0NYZ4-F1
#
_entry.id   AF-A0A2X0NYZ4-F1
#
_cell.length_a   1.000
_cell.length_b   1.000
_cell.length_c   1.000
_cell.angle_alpha   90.00
_cell.angle_beta   90.00
_cell.angle_gamma   90.00
#
_symmetry.space_group_name_H-M   'P 1'
#
loop_
_entity.id
_entity.type
_entity.pdbx_description
1 polymer ?
#
loop_
_entity_poly.entity_id
_entity_poly.type
_entity_poly.pdbx_seq_one_letter_code
_entity_poly.pdbx_strand_id
1 'polypeptide(L)'
;MTATAERVKHHAEDEDLAYRLQIMGAREGAIKGTLVAGTLVALCNWRFPWMQRQTLAGKAFLTMWGTIFGMVTHADHYLLKWEAEHRRKAEEWRTRARIELAAQGLVPSETTMRAWKKKDDERKADEWARKQQAQNQTTATSTTTTDAPVVESKILQELQNRKEA
;
A
#
# COMPACT_ATOMS: atom_id res chain seq x y z
N MET A 1 -10.85 9.24 31.82
CA MET A 1 -11.53 8.15 31.06
C MET A 1 -11.20 8.17 29.55
N THR A 2 -10.05 8.73 29.13
CA THR A 2 -9.70 8.92 27.71
C THR A 2 -8.77 7.83 27.15
N ALA A 3 -7.84 7.32 27.96
CA ALA A 3 -6.83 6.35 27.51
C ALA A 3 -7.41 4.99 27.06
N THR A 4 -8.50 4.52 27.67
CA THR A 4 -9.16 3.27 27.27
C THR A 4 -9.91 3.43 25.95
N ALA A 5 -10.55 4.57 25.73
CA ALA A 5 -11.25 4.89 24.49
C ALA A 5 -10.27 5.07 23.32
N GLU A 6 -9.11 5.67 23.57
CA GLU A 6 -8.02 5.80 22.59
C GLU A 6 -7.45 4.44 22.19
N ARG A 7 -7.21 3.53 23.15
CA ARG A 7 -6.78 2.15 22.82
C ARG A 7 -7.81 1.39 21.98
N VAL A 8 -9.09 1.48 22.31
CA VAL A 8 -10.15 0.76 21.58
C VAL A 8 -10.27 1.28 20.14
N LYS A 9 -10.10 2.59 19.91
CA LYS A 9 -10.05 3.15 18.55
C LYS A 9 -8.85 2.66 17.75
N HIS A 10 -7.65 2.66 18.34
CA HIS A 10 -6.47 2.14 17.66
C HIS A 10 -6.60 0.66 17.30
N HIS A 11 -7.20 -0.16 18.17
CA HIS A 11 -7.46 -1.56 17.86
C HIS A 11 -8.40 -1.77 16.66
N ALA A 12 -9.49 -1.00 16.57
CA ALA A 12 -10.43 -1.10 15.45
C ALA A 12 -9.80 -0.64 14.12
N GLU A 13 -8.99 0.42 14.16
CA GLU A 13 -8.26 0.91 12.98
C GLU A 13 -7.21 -0.10 12.51
N ASP A 14 -6.52 -0.78 13.42
CA ASP A 14 -5.54 -1.82 13.09
C ASP A 14 -6.19 -3.06 12.45
N GLU A 15 -7.39 -3.44 12.88
CA GLU A 15 -8.16 -4.56 12.31
C GLU A 15 -8.62 -4.27 10.87
N ASP A 16 -9.19 -3.09 10.63
CA ASP A 16 -9.59 -2.66 9.28
C ASP A 16 -8.40 -2.57 8.33
N LEU A 17 -7.25 -2.13 8.84
CA LEU A 17 -6.02 -2.05 8.06
C LEU A 17 -5.50 -3.44 7.71
N ALA A 18 -5.48 -4.37 8.67
CA ALA A 18 -5.09 -5.76 8.45
C ALA A 18 -6.00 -6.45 7.42
N TYR A 19 -7.32 -6.22 7.49
CA TYR A 19 -8.29 -6.78 6.55
C TYR A 19 -8.06 -6.27 5.13
N ARG A 20 -7.87 -4.95 4.96
CA ARG A 20 -7.55 -4.35 3.64
C ARG A 20 -6.23 -4.86 3.09
N LEU A 21 -5.25 -5.06 3.97
CA LEU A 21 -3.94 -5.59 3.62
C LEU A 21 -4.08 -7.02 3.08
N GLN A 22 -4.82 -7.87 3.78
CA GLN A 22 -5.10 -9.24 3.35
C GLN A 22 -5.82 -9.30 2.00
N ILE A 23 -6.81 -8.42 1.76
CA ILE A 23 -7.50 -8.35 0.47
C ILE A 23 -6.56 -7.95 -0.67
N MET A 24 -5.69 -6.97 -0.44
CA MET A 24 -4.70 -6.56 -1.45
C MET A 24 -3.71 -7.68 -1.75
N GLY A 25 -3.18 -8.35 -0.71
CA GLY A 25 -2.32 -9.51 -0.84
C GLY A 25 -2.98 -10.68 -1.56
N ALA A 26 -4.25 -10.98 -1.25
CA ALA A 26 -5.00 -12.04 -1.91
C ALA A 26 -5.22 -11.75 -3.40
N ARG A 27 -5.53 -10.50 -3.78
CA ARG A 27 -5.71 -10.12 -5.20
C ARG A 27 -4.43 -10.26 -6.00
N GLU A 28 -3.31 -9.78 -5.47
CA GLU A 28 -2.01 -9.91 -6.14
C GLU A 28 -1.57 -11.38 -6.22
N GLY A 29 -1.80 -12.16 -5.16
CA GLY A 29 -1.51 -13.59 -5.10
C GLY A 29 -2.33 -14.39 -6.10
N ALA A 30 -3.61 -14.09 -6.25
CA ALA A 30 -4.48 -14.77 -7.21
C ALA A 30 -4.04 -14.52 -8.66
N ILE A 31 -3.65 -13.29 -9.00
CA ILE A 31 -3.16 -12.96 -10.35
C ILE A 31 -1.83 -13.68 -10.61
N LYS A 32 -0.85 -13.56 -9.71
CA LYS A 32 0.47 -14.21 -9.84
C LYS A 32 0.33 -15.74 -9.89
N GLY A 33 -0.50 -16.32 -9.02
CA GLY A 33 -0.78 -17.76 -8.98
C GLY A 33 -1.40 -18.28 -10.27
N THR A 34 -2.40 -17.55 -10.81
CA THR A 34 -3.03 -17.91 -12.09
C THR A 34 -2.05 -17.84 -13.26
N LEU A 35 -1.19 -16.82 -13.31
CA LEU A 35 -0.17 -16.69 -14.36
C LEU A 35 0.84 -17.83 -14.30
N VAL A 36 1.37 -18.16 -13.11
CA VAL A 36 2.32 -19.26 -12.92
C VAL A 36 1.67 -20.60 -13.26
N ALA A 37 0.48 -20.87 -12.72
CA ALA A 37 -0.23 -22.13 -12.94
C ALA A 37 -0.68 -22.30 -14.41
N GLY A 38 -1.20 -21.23 -15.01
CA GLY A 38 -1.58 -21.20 -16.43
C GLY A 38 -0.38 -21.43 -17.34
N THR A 39 0.76 -20.80 -17.06
CA THR A 39 2.01 -21.02 -17.82
C THR A 39 2.51 -22.44 -17.65
N LEU A 40 2.49 -22.99 -16.43
CA LEU A 40 2.88 -24.37 -16.16
C LEU A 40 2.01 -25.36 -16.95
N VAL A 41 0.69 -25.18 -16.94
CA VAL A 41 -0.26 -26.03 -17.65
C VAL A 41 -0.08 -25.91 -19.17
N ALA A 42 0.18 -24.70 -19.68
CA ALA A 42 0.47 -24.49 -21.10
C ALA A 42 1.77 -25.20 -21.54
N LEU A 43 2.84 -25.10 -20.73
CA LEU A 43 4.11 -25.78 -20.98
C LEU A 43 3.96 -27.31 -20.92
N CYS A 44 3.24 -27.84 -19.93
CA CYS A 44 2.96 -29.27 -19.84
C CYS A 44 2.15 -29.78 -21.03
N ASN A 45 1.19 -28.98 -21.53
CA ASN A 45 0.42 -29.32 -22.72
C ASN A 45 1.27 -29.34 -24.00
N TRP A 46 2.28 -28.46 -24.11
CA TRP A 46 3.18 -28.45 -25.26
C TRP A 46 4.24 -29.56 -25.19
N ARG A 47 4.78 -29.85 -24.01
CA ARG A 47 5.89 -30.79 -23.83
C ARG A 47 5.45 -32.26 -23.86
N PHE A 48 4.28 -32.59 -23.30
CA PHE A 48 3.88 -33.98 -23.10
C PHE A 48 2.65 -34.36 -23.94
N PRO A 49 2.79 -35.24 -24.95
CA PRO A 49 1.68 -35.67 -25.80
C PRO A 49 0.60 -36.47 -25.03
N TRP A 50 0.93 -37.01 -23.86
CA TRP A 50 -0.03 -37.61 -22.93
C TRP A 50 -0.99 -36.58 -22.31
N MET A 51 -0.48 -35.38 -21.98
CA MET A 51 -1.27 -34.29 -21.42
C MET A 51 -2.23 -33.68 -22.46
N GLN A 52 -1.89 -33.79 -23.75
CA GLN A 52 -2.75 -33.35 -24.86
C GLN A 52 -4.03 -34.18 -24.98
N ARG A 53 -3.96 -35.47 -24.60
CA ARG A 53 -5.10 -36.40 -24.64
C ARG A 53 -6.00 -36.33 -23.40
N GLN A 54 -5.61 -35.60 -22.35
CA GLN A 54 -6.37 -35.46 -21.11
C GLN A 54 -7.46 -34.38 -21.19
N THR A 55 -8.53 -34.57 -20.39
CA THR A 55 -9.72 -33.70 -20.38
C THR A 55 -9.38 -32.25 -20.03
N LEU A 56 -10.05 -31.30 -20.70
CA LEU A 56 -9.92 -29.87 -20.41
C LEU A 56 -10.21 -29.55 -18.94
N ALA A 57 -11.12 -30.30 -18.31
CA ALA A 57 -11.44 -30.17 -16.89
C ALA A 57 -10.22 -30.42 -15.98
N GLY A 58 -9.36 -31.38 -16.28
CA GLY A 58 -8.16 -31.64 -15.48
C GLY A 58 -7.15 -30.49 -15.55
N LYS A 59 -7.01 -29.86 -16.71
CA LYS A 59 -6.14 -28.69 -16.92
C LYS A 59 -6.68 -27.48 -16.15
N ALA A 60 -7.99 -27.23 -16.24
CA ALA A 60 -8.65 -26.19 -15.48
C ALA A 60 -8.54 -26.41 -13.96
N PHE A 61 -8.67 -27.65 -13.49
CA PHE A 61 -8.51 -28.00 -12.09
C PHE A 61 -7.08 -27.69 -11.59
N LEU A 62 -6.05 -28.04 -12.36
CA LEU A 62 -4.66 -27.71 -12.01
C LEU A 62 -4.41 -26.20 -11.98
N THR A 63 -4.98 -25.45 -12.93
CA THR A 63 -4.87 -23.99 -12.90
C THR A 63 -5.56 -23.39 -11.68
N MET A 64 -6.76 -23.86 -11.33
CA MET A 64 -7.50 -23.42 -10.14
C MET A 64 -6.70 -23.72 -8.85
N TRP A 65 -6.09 -24.90 -8.77
CA TRP A 65 -5.27 -25.30 -7.64
C TRP A 65 -4.07 -24.38 -7.45
N GLY A 66 -3.35 -24.07 -8.53
CA GLY A 66 -2.23 -23.14 -8.49
C GLY A 66 -2.66 -21.69 -8.19
N THR A 67 -3.84 -21.26 -8.63
CA THR A 67 -4.41 -19.96 -8.25
C THR A 67 -4.72 -19.89 -6.77
N ILE A 68 -5.38 -20.89 -6.19
CA ILE A 68 -5.69 -20.95 -4.75
C ILE A 68 -4.39 -20.96 -3.94
N PHE A 69 -3.42 -21.79 -4.33
CA PHE A 69 -2.13 -21.86 -3.66
C PHE A 69 -1.37 -20.53 -3.71
N GLY A 70 -1.35 -19.85 -4.86
CA GLY A 70 -0.74 -18.53 -5.01
C GLY A 70 -1.46 -17.46 -4.19
N MET A 71 -2.78 -17.52 -4.08
CA MET A 71 -3.57 -16.61 -3.25
C MET A 71 -3.22 -16.75 -1.76
N VAL A 72 -3.23 -17.98 -1.24
CA VAL A 72 -2.96 -18.25 0.19
C VAL A 72 -1.54 -17.85 0.57
N THR A 73 -0.54 -18.32 -0.19
CA THR A 73 0.87 -18.04 0.13
C THR A 73 1.21 -16.55 0.07
N HIS A 74 0.61 -15.79 -0.84
CA HIS A 74 0.84 -14.35 -0.91
C HIS A 74 0.13 -13.59 0.21
N ALA A 75 -1.06 -14.04 0.61
CA ALA A 75 -1.76 -13.46 1.76
C ALA A 75 -0.95 -13.66 3.06
N ASP A 76 -0.42 -14.86 3.29
CA ASP A 76 0.43 -15.17 4.44
C ASP A 76 1.71 -14.33 4.43
N HIS A 77 2.36 -14.22 3.27
CA HIS A 77 3.57 -13.42 3.12
C HIS A 77 3.33 -11.94 3.43
N TYR A 78 2.17 -11.40 3.03
CA TYR A 78 1.84 -10.01 3.23
C TYR A 78 1.53 -9.69 4.70
N LEU A 79 0.88 -10.62 5.42
CA LEU A 79 0.66 -10.52 6.85
C LEU A 79 1.98 -10.56 7.65
N LEU A 80 2.86 -11.52 7.32
CA LEU A 80 4.19 -11.61 7.95
C LEU A 80 5.05 -10.38 7.66
N LYS A 81 5.00 -9.87 6.43
CA LYS A 81 5.74 -8.66 6.04
C LYS A 81 5.24 -7.44 6.82
N TRP A 82 3.93 -7.32 7.02
CA TRP A 82 3.37 -6.24 7.82
C TRP A 82 3.81 -6.31 9.27
N GLU A 83 3.74 -7.49 9.91
CA GLU A 83 4.22 -7.65 11.28
C GLU A 83 5.71 -7.34 11.41
N ALA A 84 6.53 -7.85 10.49
CA ALA A 84 7.97 -7.59 10.47
C ALA A 84 8.26 -6.09 10.31
N GLU A 85 7.52 -5.40 9.46
CA GLU A 85 7.65 -3.96 9.27
C GLU A 85 7.17 -3.17 10.49
N HIS A 86 6.10 -3.61 11.16
CA HIS A 86 5.61 -3.01 12.39
C HIS A 86 6.64 -3.12 13.52
N ARG A 87 7.25 -4.29 13.68
CA ARG A 87 8.36 -4.52 14.62
C ARG A 87 9.57 -3.66 14.27
N ARG A 88 9.95 -3.59 12.99
CA ARG A 88 11.09 -2.77 12.54
C ARG A 88 10.87 -1.28 12.80
N LYS A 89 9.69 -0.75 12.45
CA LYS A 89 9.31 0.64 12.75
C LYS A 89 9.36 0.92 14.25
N ALA A 90 8.90 -0.03 15.06
CA ALA A 90 8.93 0.07 16.52
C ALA A 90 10.36 0.18 17.07
N GLU A 91 11.30 -0.62 16.54
CA GLU A 91 12.71 -0.55 16.93
C GLU A 91 13.44 0.68 16.37
N GLU A 92 13.11 1.11 15.16
CA GLU A 92 13.71 2.29 14.53
C GLU A 92 13.41 3.58 15.30
N TRP A 93 12.17 3.77 15.79
CA TRP A 93 11.86 4.97 16.58
C TRP A 93 12.51 4.90 17.96
N ARG A 94 12.56 3.73 18.60
CA ARG A 94 13.24 3.54 19.89
C ARG A 94 14.74 3.83 19.77
N THR A 95 15.36 3.35 18.71
CA THR A 95 16.79 3.58 18.45
C THR A 95 17.08 5.07 18.22
N ARG A 96 16.28 5.74 17.39
CA ARG A 96 16.39 7.18 17.16
C ARG A 96 16.18 7.98 18.44
N ALA A 97 15.16 7.64 19.22
CA ALA A 97 14.88 8.28 20.51
C ALA A 97 16.07 8.17 21.46
N ARG A 98 16.66 6.97 21.59
CA ARG A 98 17.83 6.75 22.44
C ARG A 98 19.02 7.59 22.01
N ILE A 99 19.30 7.66 20.70
CA ILE A 99 20.42 8.45 20.15
C ILE A 99 20.22 9.94 20.40
N GLU A 100 19.03 10.48 20.09
CA GLU A 100 18.76 11.92 20.22
C GLU A 100 18.67 12.35 21.69
N LEU A 101 18.10 11.51 22.57
CA LEU A 101 18.09 11.78 24.01
C LEU A 101 19.49 11.71 24.62
N ALA A 102 20.30 10.73 24.22
CA ALA A 102 21.69 10.64 24.66
C ALA A 102 22.52 11.85 24.20
N ALA A 103 22.30 12.34 22.97
CA ALA A 103 22.93 13.56 22.45
C ALA A 103 22.54 14.81 23.26
N GLN A 104 21.34 14.83 23.84
CA GLN A 104 20.87 15.89 24.73
C GLN A 104 21.34 15.70 26.19
N GLY A 105 22.12 14.65 26.49
CA GLY A 105 22.57 14.34 27.85
C GLY A 105 21.46 13.82 28.78
N LEU A 106 20.31 13.41 28.23
CA LEU A 106 19.17 12.90 28.98
C LEU A 106 19.21 11.37 29.06
N VAL A 107 18.86 10.81 30.23
CA VAL A 107 18.78 9.36 30.40
C VAL A 107 17.57 8.81 29.62
N PRO A 108 17.76 7.81 28.73
CA PRO A 108 16.67 7.22 27.94
C PRO A 108 15.71 6.38 28.81
N SER A 109 14.78 7.04 29.48
CA SER A 109 13.66 6.41 30.17
C SER A 109 12.45 6.21 29.27
N GLU A 110 11.54 5.30 29.64
CA GLU A 110 10.28 5.09 28.91
C GLU A 110 9.44 6.38 28.82
N THR A 111 9.41 7.18 29.89
CA THR A 111 8.68 8.45 29.93
C THR A 111 9.28 9.48 28.98
N THR A 112 10.60 9.61 28.95
CA THR A 112 11.31 10.54 28.05
C THR A 112 11.21 10.12 26.59
N MET A 113 11.26 8.81 26.30
CA MET A 113 11.08 8.29 24.95
C MET A 113 9.66 8.54 24.41
N ARG A 114 8.62 8.45 25.26
CA ARG A 114 7.24 8.81 24.88
C ARG A 114 7.07 10.31 24.64
N ALA A 115 7.66 11.15 25.49
CA ALA A 115 7.63 12.60 25.30
C ALA A 115 8.38 13.01 24.01
N TRP A 116 9.51 12.37 23.72
CA TRP A 116 10.23 12.56 22.46
C TRP A 116 9.37 12.13 21.26
N LYS A 117 8.72 10.96 21.33
CA LYS A 117 7.88 10.46 20.24
C LYS A 117 6.77 11.45 19.89
N LYS A 118 6.09 12.01 20.91
CA LYS A 118 5.05 13.03 20.69
C LYS A 118 5.59 14.25 19.95
N LYS A 119 6.76 14.77 20.37
CA LYS A 119 7.42 15.91 19.71
C LYS A 119 7.89 15.59 18.29
N ASP A 120 8.37 14.37 18.06
CA ASP A 120 8.80 13.92 16.74
C ASP A 120 7.61 13.78 15.78
N ASP A 121 6.46 13.30 16.27
CA ASP A 121 5.21 13.22 15.51
C ASP A 121 4.67 14.62 15.15
N GLU A 122 4.72 15.57 16.09
CA GLU A 122 4.40 16.99 15.84
C GLU A 122 5.33 17.60 14.77
N ARG A 123 6.66 17.40 14.91
CA ARG A 123 7.66 17.86 13.93
C ARG A 123 7.39 17.32 12.52
N LYS A 124 7.07 16.03 12.39
CA LYS A 124 6.74 15.41 11.11
C LYS A 124 5.45 15.95 10.49
N ALA A 125 4.43 16.23 11.32
CA ALA A 125 3.18 16.81 10.85
C ALA A 125 3.40 18.22 10.25
N ASP A 126 4.20 19.06 10.93
CA ASP A 126 4.57 20.38 10.45
C ASP A 126 5.39 20.31 9.15
N GLU A 127 6.36 19.39 9.07
CA GLU A 127 7.14 19.15 7.86
C GLU A 127 6.26 18.71 6.68
N TRP A 128 5.28 17.84 6.91
CA TRP A 128 4.34 17.39 5.88
C TRP A 128 3.43 18.53 5.42
N ALA A 129 2.94 19.37 6.34
CA ALA A 129 2.14 20.55 6.02
C ALA A 129 2.95 21.56 5.18
N ARG A 130 4.21 21.83 5.55
CA ARG A 130 5.11 22.69 4.77
C ARG A 130 5.38 22.14 3.37
N LYS A 131 5.61 20.82 3.24
CA LYS A 131 5.81 20.18 1.92
C LYS A 131 4.57 20.29 1.03
N GLN A 132 3.37 20.13 1.59
CA GLN A 132 2.13 20.31 0.83
C GLN A 132 1.92 21.76 0.37
N GLN A 133 2.21 22.73 1.23
CA GLN A 133 2.14 24.15 0.86
C GLN A 133 3.14 24.48 -0.26
N ALA A 134 4.37 23.97 -0.17
CA ALA A 134 5.37 24.14 -1.22
C ALA A 134 4.93 23.51 -2.55
N GLN A 135 4.37 22.29 -2.53
CA GLN A 135 3.85 21.62 -3.73
C GLN A 135 2.71 22.40 -4.38
N ASN A 136 1.75 22.89 -3.59
CA ASN A 136 0.62 23.67 -4.09
C ASN A 136 1.07 25.03 -4.68
N GLN A 137 2.12 25.65 -4.14
CA GLN A 137 2.71 26.86 -4.69
C GLN A 137 3.39 26.61 -6.04
N THR A 138 4.18 25.54 -6.19
CA THR A 138 4.78 25.17 -7.49
C THR A 138 3.74 24.88 -8.57
N THR A 139 2.62 24.24 -8.23
CA THR A 139 1.52 23.95 -9.17
C THR A 139 0.74 25.22 -9.55
N ALA A 140 0.60 26.18 -8.63
CA ALA A 140 -0.01 27.47 -8.91
C ALA A 140 0.89 28.34 -9.82
N THR A 141 2.20 28.34 -9.63
CA THR A 141 3.14 29.12 -10.47
C THR A 141 3.24 28.58 -11.90
N SER A 142 3.02 27.27 -12.14
CA SER A 142 2.99 26.69 -13.49
C SER A 142 1.72 27.00 -14.30
N THR A 143 0.66 27.52 -13.67
CA THR A 143 -0.62 27.79 -14.37
C THR A 143 -0.77 29.25 -14.83
N THR A 144 0.10 30.17 -14.38
CA THR A 144 -0.11 31.61 -14.57
C THR A 144 0.72 32.24 -15.70
N THR A 145 1.59 31.49 -16.41
CA THR A 145 2.33 32.07 -17.54
C THR A 145 2.13 31.26 -18.81
N THR A 146 1.27 31.82 -19.70
CA THR A 146 1.07 31.55 -21.14
C THR A 146 -0.27 30.88 -21.49
N ASP A 147 -1.19 31.71 -22.01
CA ASP A 147 -2.35 31.42 -22.87
C ASP A 147 -3.58 30.68 -22.30
N ALA A 148 -4.29 31.36 -21.40
CA ALA A 148 -5.59 30.92 -20.88
C ALA A 148 -6.84 31.06 -21.80
N PRO A 149 -6.90 31.85 -22.90
CA PRO A 149 -8.18 31.95 -23.64
C PRO A 149 -8.45 30.76 -24.59
N VAL A 150 -7.46 29.91 -24.89
CA VAL A 150 -7.63 28.83 -25.90
C VAL A 150 -8.16 27.53 -25.28
N VAL A 151 -7.79 27.19 -24.04
CA VAL A 151 -8.14 25.89 -23.43
C VAL A 151 -9.61 25.82 -23.04
N GLU A 152 -10.19 26.92 -22.54
CA GLU A 152 -11.61 26.97 -22.19
C GLU A 152 -12.51 26.80 -23.43
N SER A 153 -12.09 27.37 -24.57
CA SER A 153 -12.82 27.23 -25.85
C SER A 153 -12.89 25.78 -26.35
N LYS A 154 -11.85 24.98 -26.09
CA LYS A 154 -11.75 23.59 -26.54
C LYS A 154 -12.63 22.66 -25.72
N ILE A 155 -12.72 22.90 -24.40
CA ILE A 155 -13.58 22.14 -23.48
C ILE A 155 -15.06 22.42 -23.78
N LEU A 156 -15.40 23.68 -24.05
CA LEU A 156 -16.77 24.05 -24.42
C LEU A 156 -17.17 23.46 -25.78
N GLN A 157 -16.26 23.43 -26.77
CA GLN A 157 -16.49 22.75 -28.05
C GLN A 157 -16.73 21.24 -27.90
N GLU A 158 -15.97 20.57 -27.03
CA GLU A 158 -16.09 19.13 -26.83
C GLU A 158 -17.42 18.75 -26.14
N LEU A 159 -17.91 19.61 -25.24
CA LEU A 159 -19.22 19.45 -24.61
C LEU A 159 -20.39 19.70 -25.59
N GLN A 160 -20.20 20.58 -26.57
CA GLN A 160 -21.21 20.89 -27.56
C GLN A 160 -21.35 19.76 -28.59
N ASN A 161 -20.23 19.20 -29.06
CA ASN A 161 -20.23 18.03 -29.95
C ASN A 161 -20.83 16.75 -29.32
N ARG A 162 -20.77 16.60 -27.99
CA ARG A 162 -21.39 15.47 -27.28
C ARG A 162 -22.90 15.60 -27.10
N LYS A 163 -23.47 16.79 -27.28
CA LYS A 163 -24.92 17.01 -27.20
C LYS A 163 -25.63 16.83 -28.54
N GLU A 164 -24.89 16.89 -29.65
CA GLU A 164 -25.44 16.76 -31.01
C GLU A 164 -25.25 15.36 -31.61
N ALA A 165 -24.65 14.42 -30.87
CA ALA A 165 -24.54 13.00 -31.20
C ALA A 165 -25.51 12.16 -30.36
#